data_AF-A0A6B3IGS3-F1
#
_entry.id   AF-A0A6B3IGS3-F1
#
_cell.length_a   1.000
_cell.length_b   1.000
_cell.length_c   1.000
_cell.angle_alpha   90.00
_cell.angle_beta   90.00
_cell.angle_gamma   90.00
#
_symmetry.space_group_name_H-M   'P 1'
#
loop_
_entity.id
_entity.type
_entity.pdbx_description
1 polymer ?
#
loop_
_entity_poly.entity_id
_entity_poly.type
_entity_poly.pdbx_seq_one_letter_code
_entity_poly.pdbx_strand_id
1 'polypeptide(L)'
;ALHAAAEKYGRDLYYEAAVAGAIPLVRPLRESLAGDKVNRVLGIVNGTTNFILDKMDTSGAGYSEALDEATALGYAEADPTADVEGFDAA
;
A
#
# COMPACT_ATOMS: atom_id res chain seq x y z
N ALA A 1 2.11 18.88 -10.50
CA ALA A 1 3.25 19.83 -10.36
C ALA A 1 4.61 19.13 -10.50
N LEU A 2 4.86 18.04 -9.76
CA LEU A 2 6.15 17.33 -9.78
C LEU A 2 6.50 16.73 -11.16
N HIS A 3 5.56 16.08 -11.85
CA HIS A 3 5.78 15.57 -13.22
C HIS A 3 6.18 16.66 -14.21
N ALA A 4 5.42 17.76 -14.27
CA ALA A 4 5.71 18.88 -15.17
C ALA A 4 7.07 19.53 -14.87
N ALA A 5 7.49 19.56 -13.60
CA ALA A 5 8.83 20.03 -13.25
C ALA A 5 9.93 19.07 -13.74
N ALA A 6 9.75 17.76 -13.54
CA ALA A 6 10.70 16.75 -14.02
C ALA A 6 10.86 16.83 -15.55
N GLU A 7 9.76 16.94 -16.29
CA GLU A 7 9.77 17.14 -17.74
C GLU A 7 10.48 18.43 -18.16
N LYS A 8 10.16 19.56 -17.53
CA LYS A 8 10.77 20.87 -17.83
C LYS A 8 12.30 20.84 -17.73
N TYR A 9 12.84 20.08 -16.80
CA TYR A 9 14.29 19.98 -16.56
C TYR A 9 14.93 18.72 -17.16
N GLY A 10 14.18 17.92 -17.93
CA GLY A 10 14.66 16.69 -18.55
C GLY A 10 15.15 15.66 -17.53
N ARG A 11 14.44 15.49 -16.41
CA ARG A 11 14.75 14.57 -15.32
C ARG A 11 13.70 13.49 -15.19
N ASP A 12 14.11 12.34 -14.67
CA ASP A 12 13.21 11.24 -14.35
C ASP A 12 12.57 11.42 -12.97
N LEU A 13 11.31 10.99 -12.85
CA LEU A 13 10.59 10.87 -11.59
C LEU A 13 9.96 9.47 -11.50
N TYR A 14 10.56 8.61 -10.69
CA TYR A 14 10.06 7.26 -10.40
C TYR A 14 9.51 7.19 -8.97
N TYR A 15 8.45 6.39 -8.79
CA TYR A 15 7.71 6.28 -7.52
C TYR A 15 7.18 4.85 -7.31
N GLU A 16 7.89 3.83 -7.83
CA GLU A 16 7.50 2.42 -7.68
C GLU A 16 7.30 2.04 -6.20
N ALA A 17 8.25 2.43 -5.35
CA ALA A 17 8.19 2.12 -3.91
C ALA A 17 7.05 2.84 -3.17
N ALA A 18 6.33 3.75 -3.81
CA ALA A 18 5.20 4.45 -3.18
C ALA A 18 3.94 3.56 -3.09
N VAL A 19 3.84 2.48 -3.87
CA VAL A 19 2.68 1.58 -3.86
C VAL A 19 3.15 0.13 -3.89
N ALA A 20 2.56 -0.72 -3.04
CA ALA A 20 2.84 -2.15 -2.98
C ALA A 20 4.30 -2.55 -2.66
N GLY A 21 5.11 -1.62 -2.15
CA GLY A 21 6.45 -1.87 -1.61
C GLY A 21 7.40 -2.55 -2.61
N ALA A 22 7.66 -3.83 -2.40
CA ALA A 22 8.56 -4.63 -3.24
C ALA A 22 7.89 -5.23 -4.48
N ILE A 23 6.56 -5.17 -4.59
CA ILE A 23 5.81 -5.71 -5.72
C ILE A 23 5.92 -4.72 -6.89
N PRO A 24 6.47 -5.11 -8.06
CA PRO A 24 6.46 -4.24 -9.22
C PRO A 24 5.02 -4.03 -9.70
N LEU A 25 4.50 -2.81 -9.58
CA LEU A 25 3.12 -2.45 -9.94
C LEU A 25 3.07 -1.30 -10.94
N VAL A 26 3.73 -0.19 -10.63
CA VAL A 26 3.72 1.03 -11.45
C VAL A 26 4.40 0.77 -12.79
N ARG A 27 5.57 0.12 -12.80
CA ARG A 27 6.30 -0.16 -14.05
C ARG A 27 5.55 -1.11 -14.98
N PRO A 28 5.01 -2.28 -14.54
CA PRO A 28 4.22 -3.13 -15.42
C PRO A 28 2.99 -2.43 -16.01
N LEU A 29 2.27 -1.63 -15.22
CA LEU A 29 1.12 -0.86 -15.70
C LEU A 29 1.53 0.21 -16.72
N ARG A 30 2.66 0.89 -16.50
CA ARG A 30 3.14 1.98 -17.36
C ARG A 30 3.82 1.50 -18.64
N GLU A 31 4.58 0.41 -18.60
CA GLU A 31 5.46 -0.01 -19.68
C GLU A 31 4.97 -1.30 -20.35
N SER A 32 4.73 -2.35 -19.56
CA SER A 32 4.36 -3.67 -20.11
C SER A 32 2.93 -3.69 -20.65
N LEU A 33 2.01 -2.96 -20.00
CA LEU A 33 0.60 -2.88 -20.37
C LEU A 33 0.25 -1.60 -21.14
N ALA A 34 1.26 -0.83 -21.58
CA ALA A 34 1.05 0.43 -22.30
C ALA A 34 0.24 0.28 -23.60
N GLY A 35 0.25 -0.91 -24.20
CA GLY A 35 -0.52 -1.23 -25.40
C GLY A 35 -1.94 -1.75 -25.16
N ASP A 36 -2.34 -1.92 -23.90
CA ASP A 36 -3.65 -2.45 -23.52
C ASP A 36 -4.45 -1.42 -22.70
N LYS A 37 -5.74 -1.68 -22.48
CA LYS A 37 -6.62 -0.85 -21.66
C LYS A 37 -6.98 -1.58 -20.37
N VAL A 38 -6.29 -1.22 -19.29
CA VAL A 38 -6.62 -1.69 -17.94
C VAL A 38 -7.94 -1.07 -17.50
N ASN A 39 -8.96 -1.91 -17.27
CA ASN A 39 -10.30 -1.46 -16.88
C ASN A 39 -10.55 -1.50 -15.36
N ARG A 40 -9.73 -2.24 -14.61
CA ARG A 40 -9.83 -2.35 -13.15
C ARG A 40 -8.52 -2.86 -12.55
N VAL A 41 -8.12 -2.28 -11.41
CA VAL A 41 -7.07 -2.79 -10.53
C VAL A 41 -7.71 -3.00 -9.15
N LEU A 42 -7.53 -4.17 -8.57
CA LEU A 42 -8.03 -4.52 -7.23
C LEU A 42 -6.95 -5.32 -6.51
N GLY A 43 -6.66 -4.95 -5.27
CA GLY A 43 -5.68 -5.65 -4.45
C GLY A 43 -5.69 -5.15 -3.02
N ILE A 44 -4.97 -5.87 -2.17
CA ILE A 44 -4.70 -5.49 -0.78
C ILE A 44 -3.38 -4.74 -0.79
N VAL A 45 -3.41 -3.46 -0.38
CA VAL A 45 -2.24 -2.57 -0.50
C VAL A 45 -1.68 -2.09 0.84
N ASN A 46 -2.39 -2.35 1.95
CA ASN A 46 -1.92 -2.02 3.29
C ASN A 46 -1.66 -3.31 4.09
N GLY A 47 -0.42 -3.51 4.54
CA GLY A 47 0.00 -4.73 5.23
C GLY A 47 -0.56 -4.84 6.65
N THR A 48 -0.65 -3.72 7.36
CA THR A 48 -1.05 -3.65 8.77
C THR A 48 -2.52 -4.02 8.96
N THR A 49 -3.41 -3.44 8.17
CA THR A 49 -4.84 -3.79 8.17
C THR A 49 -5.07 -5.24 7.73
N ASN A 50 -4.32 -5.73 6.73
CA ASN A 50 -4.43 -7.12 6.30
C ASN A 50 -4.01 -8.10 7.40
N PHE A 51 -2.94 -7.81 8.13
CA PHE A 51 -2.51 -8.61 9.28
C PHE A 51 -3.57 -8.66 10.37
N ILE A 52 -4.15 -7.51 10.73
CA ILE A 52 -5.20 -7.42 11.76
C ILE A 52 -6.42 -8.27 11.35
N LEU A 53 -6.89 -8.14 10.11
CA LEU A 53 -8.04 -8.89 9.61
C LEU A 53 -7.77 -10.40 9.57
N ASP A 54 -6.59 -10.82 9.11
CA ASP A 54 -6.18 -12.23 9.07
C ASP A 54 -6.10 -12.80 10.50
N LYS A 55 -5.57 -12.04 11.46
CA LYS A 55 -5.52 -12.46 12.86
C LYS A 55 -6.92 -12.64 13.46
N MET A 56 -7.82 -11.70 13.22
CA MET A 56 -9.21 -11.78 13.68
C MET A 56 -9.91 -13.01 13.09
N ASP A 57 -9.72 -13.29 11.79
CA ASP A 57 -10.35 -14.42 11.11
C ASP A 57 -9.79 -15.77 11.58
N THR A 58 -8.46 -15.90 11.66
CA THR A 58 -7.78 -17.18 11.94
C THR A 58 -7.83 -17.59 13.41
N SER A 59 -7.83 -16.62 14.33
CA SER A 59 -7.77 -16.89 15.78
C SER A 59 -9.06 -16.56 16.53
N GLY A 60 -10.01 -15.86 15.90
CA GLY A 60 -11.21 -15.35 16.56
C GLY A 60 -10.94 -14.19 17.53
N ALA A 61 -9.74 -13.59 17.48
CA ALA A 61 -9.35 -12.48 18.32
C ALA A 61 -10.25 -11.24 18.09
N GLY A 62 -10.43 -10.45 19.14
CA GLY A 62 -11.07 -9.14 19.01
C GLY A 62 -10.17 -8.15 18.27
N TYR A 63 -10.75 -7.10 17.69
CA TYR A 63 -10.00 -6.06 16.97
C TYR A 63 -8.87 -5.44 17.82
N SER A 64 -9.16 -5.07 19.07
CA SER A 64 -8.15 -4.47 19.96
C SER A 64 -6.97 -5.41 20.21
N GLU A 65 -7.25 -6.70 20.41
CA GLU A 65 -6.21 -7.71 20.66
C GLU A 65 -5.33 -7.90 19.43
N ALA A 66 -5.93 -7.96 18.24
CA ALA A 66 -5.20 -8.05 16.98
C ALA A 66 -4.37 -6.79 16.69
N LEU A 67 -4.85 -5.60 17.04
CA LEU A 67 -4.10 -4.35 16.91
C LEU A 67 -2.94 -4.27 17.90
N ASP A 68 -3.14 -4.68 19.15
CA ASP A 68 -2.09 -4.72 20.17
C ASP A 68 -0.97 -5.68 19.76
N GLU A 69 -1.32 -6.86 19.22
CA GLU A 69 -0.36 -7.81 18.68
C GLU A 69 0.38 -7.27 17.46
N ALA A 70 -0.34 -6.63 16.52
CA ALA A 70 0.27 -5.98 15.36
C ALA A 70 1.29 -4.92 15.79
N THR A 71 0.98 -4.13 16.82
CA THR A 71 1.89 -3.12 17.37
C THR A 71 3.09 -3.77 18.06
N ALA A 72 2.87 -4.80 18.88
CA ALA A 72 3.94 -5.51 19.59
C ALA A 72 4.93 -6.20 18.64
N LEU A 73 4.45 -6.69 17.49
CA LEU A 73 5.27 -7.31 16.44
C LEU A 73 5.90 -6.28 15.48
N GLY A 74 5.54 -5.00 15.60
CA GLY A 74 6.05 -3.93 14.74
C GLY A 74 5.40 -3.87 13.35
N TYR A 75 4.25 -4.51 13.16
CA TYR A 75 3.43 -4.33 11.95
C TYR A 75 2.64 -3.02 11.98
N ALA A 76 2.24 -2.55 13.17
CA ALA A 76 1.59 -1.25 13.35
C ALA A 76 2.52 -0.30 14.11
N GLU A 77 2.52 0.99 13.75
CA GLU A 77 3.19 2.02 14.53
C GLU A 77 2.43 2.35 15.82
N ALA A 78 3.06 3.09 16.74
CA ALA A 78 2.44 3.50 18.00
C ALA A 78 1.19 4.38 17.79
N ASP A 79 1.14 5.11 16.68
CA ASP A 79 -0.06 5.76 16.15
C ASP A 79 -0.45 5.09 14.83
N PRO A 80 -1.38 4.12 14.85
CA PRO A 80 -1.74 3.34 13.67
C PRO A 80 -2.78 4.03 12.78
N THR A 81 -3.12 5.30 13.02
CA THR A 81 -4.23 6.03 12.37
C THR A 81 -4.13 5.98 10.83
N ALA A 82 -2.91 6.13 10.28
CA ALA A 82 -2.68 6.10 8.83
C ALA A 82 -3.09 4.75 8.20
N ASP A 83 -2.89 3.65 8.93
CA ASP A 83 -3.22 2.30 8.50
C ASP A 83 -4.70 1.97 8.74
N VAL A 84 -5.19 2.15 9.98
CA VAL A 84 -6.53 1.66 10.38
C VAL A 84 -7.68 2.51 9.87
N GLU A 85 -7.44 3.80 9.62
CA GLU A 85 -8.43 4.69 8.98
C GLU A 85 -8.32 4.67 7.45
N GLY A 86 -7.37 3.89 6.89
CA GLY A 86 -7.26 3.62 5.47
C GLY A 86 -6.60 4.74 4.65
N PHE A 87 -5.91 5.69 5.28
CA PHE A 87 -5.19 6.75 4.56
C PHE A 87 -4.04 6.22 3.70
N ASP A 88 -3.37 5.14 4.12
CA ASP A 88 -2.32 4.49 3.33
C ASP A 88 -2.88 3.73 2.12
N ALA A 89 -4.13 3.29 2.20
CA ALA A 89 -4.78 2.52 1.14
C ALA A 89 -5.58 3.37 0.13
N ALA A 90 -5.92 4.63 0.48
CA ALA A 90 -6.77 5.54 -0.30
C ALA A 90 -6.01 6.37 -1.33
#